data_AF-A0A844M435-F1
#
_entry.id   AF-A0A844M435-F1
#
_cell.length_a   1.000
_cell.length_b   1.000
_cell.length_c   1.000
_cell.angle_alpha   90.00
_cell.angle_beta   90.00
_cell.angle_gamma   90.00
#
_symmetry.space_group_name_H-M   'P 1'
#
loop_
_entity.id
_entity.type
_entity.pdbx_description
1 polymer ?
#
loop_
_entity_poly.entity_id
_entity_poly.type
_entity_poly.pdbx_seq_one_letter_code
_entity_poly.pdbx_strand_id
1 'polypeptide(L)'
;EYIPNSIVFDDQTSSQLITGPNMSGKSTYMRQLALTVIMAQIGAFVAAEMVDLPIFDAIFTRIGAADDLISGQSTFMVEMMEANHAIKRATNKSLILFDELGRGTATYD
;
A
#
# COMPACT_ATOMS: atom_id res chain seq x y z
N GLU A 1 -18.20 14.13 1.44
CA GLU A 1 -17.12 15.14 1.42
C GLU A 1 -15.81 14.43 1.72
N TYR A 2 -14.73 14.79 1.05
CA TYR A 2 -13.42 14.17 1.26
C TYR A 2 -12.60 15.05 2.21
N ILE A 3 -11.95 14.44 3.19
CA ILE A 3 -11.09 15.13 4.15
C ILE A 3 -9.63 14.94 3.72
N PRO A 4 -8.87 16.02 3.43
CA PRO A 4 -7.45 15.93 3.11
C PRO A 4 -6.63 15.31 4.24
N ASN A 5 -5.61 14.53 3.87
CA ASN A 5 -4.67 13.90 4.82
C ASN A 5 -3.24 14.24 4.45
N SER A 6 -2.40 14.46 5.46
CA SER A 6 -0.96 14.64 5.31
C SER A 6 -0.22 13.31 5.46
N ILE A 7 0.85 13.14 4.69
CA ILE A 7 1.71 11.95 4.70
C ILE A 7 3.15 12.41 4.77
N VAL A 8 3.90 11.94 5.76
CA VAL A 8 5.31 12.33 5.98
C VAL A 8 6.13 11.09 6.26
N PHE A 9 7.12 10.80 5.42
CA PHE A 9 8.19 9.84 5.68
C PHE A 9 9.47 10.64 5.82
N ASP A 10 10.09 10.63 7.00
CA ASP A 10 11.41 11.21 7.18
C ASP A 10 12.52 10.20 6.83
N ASP A 11 13.76 10.65 6.77
CA ASP A 11 14.91 9.80 6.43
C ASP A 11 15.15 8.65 7.42
N GLN A 12 14.52 8.68 8.60
CA GLN A 12 14.61 7.64 9.63
C GLN A 12 13.40 6.68 9.60
N THR A 13 12.34 7.04 8.89
CA THR A 13 11.07 6.33 8.85
C THR A 13 10.95 5.58 7.54
N SER A 14 11.27 4.29 7.55
CA SER A 14 11.12 3.40 6.39
C SER A 14 9.78 2.66 6.34
N SER A 15 8.99 2.72 7.41
CA SER A 15 7.67 2.07 7.48
C SER A 15 6.71 2.83 8.39
N GLN A 16 5.42 2.77 8.07
CA GLN A 16 4.34 3.33 8.89
C GLN A 16 3.29 2.26 9.13
N LEU A 17 2.89 2.11 10.39
CA LEU A 17 1.78 1.25 10.77
C LEU A 17 0.51 2.09 10.93
N ILE A 18 -0.47 1.84 10.06
CA ILE A 18 -1.76 2.53 10.09
C ILE A 18 -2.78 1.63 10.78
N THR A 19 -3.27 2.08 11.93
CA THR A 19 -4.31 1.36 12.70
C THR A 19 -5.58 2.20 12.78
N GLY A 20 -6.69 1.55 13.13
CA GLY A 20 -7.98 2.21 13.25
C GLY A 20 -9.14 1.28 12.87
N PRO A 21 -10.39 1.66 13.22
CA PRO A 21 -11.55 0.84 12.94
C PRO A 21 -11.74 0.58 11.44
N ASN A 22 -12.45 -0.49 11.09
CA ASN A 22 -12.84 -0.72 9.70
C ASN A 22 -13.65 0.48 9.20
N MET A 23 -13.50 0.79 7.91
CA MET A 23 -14.12 1.96 7.27
C MET A 23 -13.61 3.34 7.75
N SER A 24 -12.54 3.40 8.55
CA SER A 24 -11.92 4.67 8.97
C SER A 24 -11.08 5.36 7.89
N GLY A 25 -11.08 4.85 6.65
CA GLY A 25 -10.34 5.43 5.53
C GLY A 25 -8.88 4.98 5.38
N LYS A 26 -8.41 3.96 6.11
CA LYS A 26 -7.02 3.45 6.00
C LYS A 26 -6.62 3.07 4.57
N SER A 27 -7.44 2.26 3.89
CA SER A 27 -7.21 1.87 2.49
C SER A 27 -7.26 3.07 1.54
N THR A 28 -8.14 4.05 1.83
CA THR A 28 -8.23 5.31 1.06
C THR A 28 -6.95 6.14 1.20
N TYR A 29 -6.40 6.26 2.41
CA TYR A 29 -5.14 6.93 2.69
C TYR A 29 -3.97 6.30 1.92
N MET A 30 -3.86 4.97 1.94
CA MET A 30 -2.81 4.26 1.20
C MET A 30 -2.95 4.41 -0.32
N ARG A 31 -4.17 4.27 -0.87
CA ARG A 31 -4.41 4.45 -2.31
C ARG A 31 -4.15 5.88 -2.77
N GLN A 32 -4.48 6.87 -1.95
CA GLN A 32 -4.14 8.27 -2.22
C GLN A 32 -2.64 8.45 -2.41
N LEU A 33 -1.81 7.90 -1.50
CA LEU A 33 -0.35 7.97 -1.64
C LEU A 33 0.13 7.36 -2.96
N ALA A 34 -0.35 6.15 -3.30
CA ALA A 34 0.02 5.48 -4.54
C ALA A 34 -0.31 6.33 -5.78
N LEU A 35 -1.51 6.90 -5.81
CA LEU A 35 -1.96 7.75 -6.92
C LEU A 35 -1.13 9.03 -7.01
N THR A 36 -0.83 9.69 -5.88
CA THR A 36 0.04 10.87 -5.85
C THR A 36 1.42 10.57 -6.43
N VAL A 37 2.03 9.43 -6.07
CA VAL A 37 3.33 9.00 -6.62
C VAL A 37 3.24 8.81 -8.13
N ILE A 38 2.24 8.07 -8.62
CA ILE A 38 2.05 7.84 -10.06
C ILE A 38 1.89 9.16 -10.80
N MET A 39 0.98 10.03 -10.33
CA MET A 39 0.70 11.32 -10.94
C MET A 39 1.95 12.22 -10.99
N ALA A 40 2.71 12.30 -9.90
CA ALA A 40 3.95 13.06 -9.86
C ALA A 40 4.98 12.53 -10.87
N GLN A 41 5.17 11.21 -10.93
CA GLN A 41 6.18 10.59 -11.80
C GLN A 41 5.81 10.57 -13.30
N ILE A 42 4.53 10.70 -13.65
CA ILE A 42 4.10 10.95 -15.05
C ILE A 42 4.17 12.44 -15.43
N GLY A 43 4.55 13.33 -14.50
CA GLY A 43 4.65 14.77 -14.73
C GLY A 43 3.30 15.51 -14.66
N ALA A 44 2.28 14.92 -14.04
CA ALA A 44 0.99 15.56 -13.84
C ALA A 44 0.96 16.38 -12.54
N PHE A 45 0.07 17.38 -12.48
CA PHE A 45 -0.27 18.01 -11.20
C PHE A 45 -0.93 16.99 -10.26
N VAL A 46 -0.68 17.15 -8.97
CA VAL A 46 -1.17 16.27 -7.90
C VAL A 46 -2.21 16.98 -7.05
N ALA A 47 -3.14 16.22 -6.45
CA ALA A 47 -4.19 16.76 -5.60
C ALA A 47 -3.69 17.00 -4.15
N ALA A 48 -2.77 17.94 -3.99
CA ALA A 48 -2.20 18.33 -2.70
C ALA A 48 -1.67 19.78 -2.74
N GLU A 49 -1.58 20.42 -1.57
CA GLU A 49 -1.05 21.78 -1.44
C GLU A 49 0.46 21.83 -1.74
N MET A 50 1.19 20.80 -1.33
CA MET A 50 2.62 20.61 -1.55
C MET A 50 2.92 19.12 -1.61
N VAL A 51 3.89 18.74 -2.45
CA VAL A 51 4.40 17.37 -2.54
C VAL A 51 5.91 17.42 -2.72
N ASP A 52 6.62 16.70 -1.87
CA ASP A 52 8.05 16.40 -2.01
C ASP A 52 8.19 14.88 -1.93
N LEU A 53 8.64 14.25 -3.02
CA LEU A 53 8.67 12.79 -3.18
C LEU A 53 9.99 12.36 -3.81
N PRO A 54 10.57 11.23 -3.35
CA PRO A 54 11.62 10.57 -4.10
C PRO A 54 11.06 9.97 -5.40
N ILE A 55 11.95 9.63 -6.33
CA ILE A 55 11.58 8.84 -7.51
C ILE A 55 11.54 7.36 -7.10
N PHE A 56 10.35 6.79 -7.12
CA PHE A 56 10.14 5.38 -6.87
C PHE A 56 10.35 4.54 -8.14
N ASP A 57 10.99 3.39 -7.99
CA ASP A 57 11.23 2.47 -9.11
C ASP A 57 10.08 1.47 -9.33
N ALA A 58 9.33 1.18 -8.28
CA ALA A 58 8.16 0.31 -8.29
C ALA A 58 7.20 0.63 -7.14
N ILE A 59 5.92 0.36 -7.37
CA ILE A 59 4.88 0.36 -6.33
C ILE A 59 4.33 -1.06 -6.24
N PHE A 60 4.50 -1.70 -5.08
CA PHE A 60 3.91 -2.99 -4.76
C PHE A 60 2.71 -2.79 -3.86
N THR A 61 1.58 -3.40 -4.22
CA THR A 61 0.34 -3.25 -3.47
C THR A 61 -0.25 -4.59 -3.13
N ARG A 62 -0.58 -4.78 -1.86
CA ARG A 62 -1.57 -5.73 -1.38
C ARG A 62 -2.65 -4.93 -0.67
N ILE A 63 -3.41 -4.16 -1.44
CA ILE A 63 -4.57 -3.41 -0.95
C ILE A 63 -5.78 -4.08 -1.57
N GLY A 64 -6.46 -4.94 -0.81
CA GLY A 64 -7.26 -6.04 -1.35
C GLY A 64 -8.23 -5.69 -2.49
N ALA A 65 -8.53 -6.68 -3.34
CA ALA A 65 -9.76 -6.79 -4.11
C ALA A 65 -9.98 -8.22 -4.66
N ALA A 66 -11.26 -8.62 -4.63
CA ALA A 66 -11.96 -9.77 -5.23
C ALA A 66 -11.40 -11.19 -4.96
N ASP A 67 -12.24 -12.02 -4.34
CA ASP A 67 -12.03 -13.47 -4.24
C ASP A 67 -11.72 -14.06 -5.63
N ASP A 68 -10.51 -14.55 -5.81
CA ASP A 68 -10.22 -15.47 -6.91
C ASP A 68 -10.66 -16.88 -6.47
N LEU A 69 -11.99 -17.09 -6.49
CA LEU A 69 -12.63 -18.32 -6.04
C LEU A 69 -12.26 -19.56 -6.90
N ILE A 70 -11.46 -19.37 -7.96
CA ILE A 70 -11.32 -20.32 -9.09
C ILE A 70 -9.95 -21.03 -9.06
N SER A 71 -8.96 -20.57 -8.28
CA SER A 71 -7.56 -21.01 -8.42
C SER A 71 -7.17 -22.29 -7.66
N GLY A 72 -8.03 -22.83 -6.79
CA GLY A 72 -7.69 -24.00 -5.94
C GLY A 72 -6.63 -23.71 -4.87
N GLN A 73 -6.19 -22.46 -4.71
CA GLN A 73 -5.31 -22.00 -3.66
C GLN A 73 -6.11 -21.26 -2.57
N SER A 74 -5.67 -21.34 -1.31
CA SER A 74 -6.31 -20.57 -0.24
C SER A 74 -6.03 -19.08 -0.40
N THR A 75 -6.99 -18.23 -0.01
CA THR A 75 -6.82 -16.77 -0.02
C THR A 75 -5.55 -16.35 0.71
N PHE A 76 -5.26 -16.99 1.85
CA PHE A 76 -4.02 -16.74 2.59
C PHE A 76 -2.75 -17.09 1.79
N MET A 77 -2.73 -18.22 1.08
CA MET A 77 -1.58 -18.60 0.27
C MET A 77 -1.32 -17.56 -0.83
N VAL A 78 -2.37 -17.08 -1.50
CA VAL A 78 -2.25 -16.02 -2.52
C VAL A 78 -1.72 -14.73 -1.88
N GLU A 79 -2.25 -14.33 -0.73
CA GLU A 79 -1.78 -13.15 0.02
C GLU A 79 -0.29 -13.23 0.38
N MET A 80 0.16 -14.39 0.89
CA MET A 80 1.57 -14.61 1.23
C MET A 80 2.47 -14.63 0.00
N MET A 81 1.98 -15.18 -1.13
CA MET A 81 2.72 -15.15 -2.40
C MET A 81 2.89 -13.73 -2.93
N GLU A 82 1.84 -12.89 -2.87
CA GLU A 82 1.89 -11.48 -3.25
C GLU A 82 2.86 -10.69 -2.35
N ALA A 83 2.79 -10.87 -1.03
CA ALA A 83 3.70 -10.23 -0.09
C ALA A 83 5.16 -10.66 -0.31
N ASN A 84 5.40 -11.97 -0.50
CA ASN A 84 6.74 -12.50 -0.79
C ASN A 84 7.28 -11.96 -2.13
N HIS A 85 6.43 -11.82 -3.14
CA HIS A 85 6.81 -11.22 -4.41
C HIS A 85 7.26 -9.76 -4.22
N ALA A 86 6.46 -8.97 -3.49
CA ALA A 86 6.79 -7.58 -3.17
C ALA A 86 8.14 -7.47 -2.46
N ILE A 87 8.35 -8.24 -1.38
CA ILE A 87 9.59 -8.19 -0.59
C ILE A 87 10.81 -8.62 -1.42
N LYS A 88 10.68 -9.65 -2.27
CA LYS A 88 11.81 -10.13 -3.10
C LYS A 88 12.18 -9.21 -4.25
N ARG A 89 11.25 -8.39 -4.74
CA ARG A 89 11.44 -7.52 -5.91
C ARG A 89 11.66 -6.06 -5.53
N ALA A 90 11.23 -5.64 -4.35
CA ALA A 90 11.43 -4.30 -3.87
C ALA A 90 12.91 -3.96 -3.71
N THR A 91 13.26 -2.73 -4.06
CA THR A 91 14.54 -2.11 -3.77
C THR A 91 14.37 -1.09 -2.64
N ASN A 92 15.47 -0.43 -2.25
CA ASN A 92 15.41 0.70 -1.32
C ASN A 92 14.71 1.95 -1.90
N LYS A 93 14.29 1.92 -3.17
CA LYS A 93 13.53 2.97 -3.84
C LYS A 93 12.10 2.53 -4.20
N SER A 94 11.64 1.39 -3.69
CA SER A 94 10.29 0.91 -3.96
C SER A 94 9.32 1.36 -2.86
N LEU A 95 8.06 1.61 -3.23
CA LEU A 95 6.96 1.82 -2.30
C LEU A 95 6.18 0.51 -2.12
N ILE A 96 6.01 0.05 -0.89
CA ILE A 96 5.20 -1.13 -0.56
C ILE A 96 3.99 -0.69 0.26
N LEU A 97 2.79 -1.07 -0.19
CA LEU A 97 1.53 -0.80 0.50
C LEU A 97 0.82 -2.12 0.84
N PHE A 98 0.76 -2.44 2.12
CA PHE A 98 0.05 -3.61 2.62
C PHE A 98 -1.19 -3.19 3.42
N ASP A 99 -2.34 -3.70 3.01
CA ASP A 99 -3.61 -3.56 3.71
C ASP A 99 -4.03 -4.92 4.23
N GLU A 100 -4.16 -5.02 5.55
CA GLU A 100 -4.83 -6.15 6.21
C GLU A 100 -4.22 -7.53 5.87
N LEU A 101 -2.89 -7.62 5.75
CA LEU A 101 -2.19 -8.88 5.51
C LEU A 101 -2.41 -9.88 6.66
N GLY A 102 -2.66 -11.16 6.34
CA GLY A 102 -2.75 -12.23 7.33
C GLY A 102 -4.15 -12.44 7.94
N ARG A 103 -5.21 -11.97 7.28
CA ARG A 103 -6.60 -12.18 7.75
C ARG A 103 -7.08 -13.63 7.68
N GLY A 104 -6.41 -14.48 6.92
CA GLY A 104 -6.82 -15.85 6.63
C GLY A 104 -6.24 -16.94 7.55
N THR A 105 -5.49 -16.60 8.60
CA THR A 105 -4.84 -17.57 9.52
C THR A 105 -5.23 -17.36 10.98
N ALA A 106 -4.82 -18.30 11.85
CA ALA A 106 -5.04 -18.18 13.28
C ALA A 106 -4.28 -16.96 13.82
N THR A 107 -4.83 -16.33 14.86
CA THR A 107 -4.37 -15.04 15.43
C THR A 107 -2.91 -15.02 15.91
N TYR A 108 -2.25 -16.18 16.02
CA TYR A 108 -0.89 -16.34 16.55
C TYR A 108 0.10 -16.96 15.56
N ASP A 109 -0.33 -17.25 14.32
CA ASP A 109 0.52 -17.75 13.24
C ASP A 109 1.13 -16.60 12.43
#